data_AF-A0A4R2Q8T1-F1
#
_entry.id   AF-A0A4R2Q8T1-F1
#
_cell.length_a   1.000
_cell.length_b   1.000
_cell.length_c   1.000
_cell.angle_alpha   90.00
_cell.angle_beta   90.00
_cell.angle_gamma   90.00
#
_symmetry.space_group_name_H-M   'P 1'
#
loop_
_entity.id
_entity.type
_entity.pdbx_description
1 polymer ?
#
loop_
_entity_poly.entity_id
_entity_poly.type
_entity_poly.pdbx_seq_one_letter_code
_entity_poly.pdbx_strand_id
1 'polypeptide(L)'
;MFLLLTIYFGLSLTLLLGAAGLERRDIVARRLGVNGRAMLLALAVSAVAALGVTVATAFAWGWVNMLHVLGGMIVYHGIMGIFLVHGLQEVSARVARQNMA
;
A
#
# COMPACT_ATOMS: atom_id res chain seq x y z
N MET A 1 3.03 2.43 21.95
CA MET A 1 2.71 3.10 20.67
C MET A 1 3.73 2.83 19.59
N PHE A 2 5.01 3.17 19.79
CA PHE A 2 6.06 2.93 18.78
C PHE A 2 6.08 1.49 18.26
N LEU A 3 6.13 0.50 19.16
CA LEU A 3 6.11 -0.92 18.79
C LEU A 3 4.89 -1.32 17.93
N LEU A 4 3.69 -0.83 18.27
CA LEU A 4 2.45 -1.14 17.55
C LEU A 4 2.45 -0.50 16.15
N LEU A 5 2.91 0.74 16.04
CA LEU A 5 3.05 1.43 14.75
C LEU A 5 4.15 0.79 13.89
N THR A 6 5.26 0.37 14.48
CA THR A 6 6.34 -0.35 13.79
C THR A 6 5.86 -1.70 13.26
N ILE A 7 5.10 -2.47 14.06
CA ILE A 7 4.50 -3.73 13.62
C ILE A 7 3.52 -3.49 12.47
N TYR A 8 2.61 -2.52 12.63
CA TYR A 8 1.67 -2.14 11.57
C TYR A 8 2.39 -1.76 10.28
N PHE A 9 3.42 -0.92 10.37
CA PHE A 9 4.21 -0.49 9.22
C PHE A 9 4.92 -1.67 8.55
N GLY A 10 5.55 -2.55 9.33
CA GLY A 10 6.20 -3.76 8.81
C GLY A 10 5.23 -4.71 8.11
N LEU A 11 4.04 -4.92 8.69
CA LEU A 11 2.99 -5.73 8.07
C LEU A 11 2.46 -5.10 6.79
N SER A 12 2.20 -3.79 6.80
CA SER A 12 1.76 -3.02 5.63
C SER A 12 2.77 -3.13 4.49
N LEU A 13 4.06 -2.91 4.77
CA LEU A 13 5.13 -3.08 3.80
C LEU A 13 5.21 -4.50 3.26
N THR A 14 5.14 -5.51 4.13
CA THR A 14 5.18 -6.91 3.71
C THR A 14 4.05 -7.23 2.75
N LEU A 15 2.85 -6.71 3.04
CA LEU A 15 1.66 -6.93 2.24
C LEU A 15 1.78 -6.27 0.86
N LEU A 16 2.28 -5.03 0.81
CA LEU A 16 2.50 -4.29 -0.43
C LEU A 16 3.63 -4.88 -1.28
N LEU A 17 4.78 -5.20 -0.67
CA LEU A 17 5.90 -5.83 -1.36
C LEU A 17 5.54 -7.23 -1.86
N GLY A 18 4.75 -7.97 -1.08
CA GLY A 18 4.19 -9.26 -1.50
C GLY A 18 3.29 -9.11 -2.72
N ALA A 19 2.37 -8.14 -2.70
CA ALA A 19 1.48 -7.85 -3.83
C ALA A 19 2.26 -7.41 -5.09
N ALA A 20 3.24 -6.52 -4.94
CA ALA A 20 4.13 -6.12 -6.03
C ALA A 20 4.91 -7.31 -6.60
N GLY A 21 5.37 -8.23 -5.73
CA GLY A 21 6.04 -9.46 -6.13
C GLY A 21 5.14 -10.39 -6.94
N LEU A 22 3.87 -10.53 -6.56
CA LEU A 22 2.88 -11.32 -7.29
C LEU A 22 2.60 -10.75 -8.67
N GLU A 23 2.31 -9.44 -8.77
CA GLU A 23 2.07 -8.78 -10.05
C GLU A 23 3.29 -8.85 -10.97
N ARG A 24 4.50 -8.62 -10.44
CA ARG A 24 5.73 -8.75 -11.20
C ARG A 24 5.89 -10.15 -11.79
N ARG A 25 5.58 -11.19 -11.03
CA ARG A 25 5.68 -12.58 -11.50
C ARG A 25 4.69 -12.86 -12.63
N ASP A 26 3.45 -12.40 -12.51
CA ASP A 26 2.43 -12.62 -13.53
C ASP A 26 2.69 -11.84 -14.83
N ILE A 27 3.21 -10.62 -14.71
CA ILE A 27 3.63 -9.79 -15.85
C ILE A 27 4.83 -10.44 -16.56
N VAL A 28 5.86 -10.86 -15.83
CA VAL A 28 7.04 -11.54 -16.40
C VAL A 28 6.64 -12.87 -17.06
N ALA A 29 5.70 -13.61 -16.46
CA ALA A 29 5.16 -14.84 -17.02
C ALA A 29 4.15 -14.61 -18.16
N ARG A 30 3.87 -13.35 -18.54
CA ARG A 30 2.88 -12.94 -19.55
C ARG A 30 1.47 -13.53 -19.32
N ARG A 31 1.14 -13.86 -18.07
CA ARG A 31 -0.17 -14.45 -17.70
C ARG A 31 -1.25 -13.40 -17.59
N LEU A 32 -0.88 -12.21 -17.11
CA LEU A 32 -1.78 -11.07 -16.92
C LEU A 32 -1.08 -9.79 -17.38
N GLY A 33 -1.86 -8.85 -17.93
CA GLY A 33 -1.41 -7.49 -18.19
C GLY A 33 -1.25 -6.68 -16.90
N VAL A 34 -0.72 -5.46 -17.04
CA VAL A 34 -0.57 -4.51 -15.93
C VAL A 34 -1.96 -4.04 -15.48
N ASN A 35 -2.47 -4.60 -14.39
CA ASN A 35 -3.82 -4.27 -13.88
C ASN A 35 -3.83 -3.68 -12.46
N GLY A 36 -2.73 -3.77 -11.70
CA GLY A 36 -2.61 -3.21 -10.35
C GLY A 36 -3.57 -3.79 -9.31
N ARG A 37 -4.28 -4.89 -9.61
CA ARG A 37 -5.36 -5.40 -8.74
C ARG A 37 -4.84 -5.92 -7.41
N ALA A 38 -3.73 -6.64 -7.39
CA ALA A 38 -3.18 -7.17 -6.14
C ALA A 38 -2.65 -6.02 -5.28
N MET A 39 -2.04 -5.02 -5.92
CA MET A 39 -1.53 -3.83 -5.23
C MET A 39 -2.66 -2.97 -4.65
N LEU A 40 -3.77 -2.81 -5.38
CA LEU A 40 -4.97 -2.12 -4.89
C LEU A 40 -5.62 -2.87 -3.72
N LEU A 41 -5.74 -4.19 -3.82
CA LEU A 41 -6.23 -5.02 -2.71
C LEU A 41 -5.32 -4.87 -1.48
N ALA A 42 -4.01 -4.87 -1.69
CA ALA A 42 -3.05 -4.68 -0.61
C ALA A 42 -3.20 -3.33 0.08
N LEU A 43 -3.36 -2.26 -0.70
CA LEU A 43 -3.59 -0.92 -0.19
C LEU A 43 -4.91 -0.84 0.59
N ALA A 44 -5.99 -1.45 0.07
CA ALA A 44 -7.28 -1.47 0.73
C ALA A 44 -7.22 -2.19 2.09
N VAL A 45 -6.60 -3.37 2.13
CA VAL A 45 -6.40 -4.13 3.38
C VAL A 45 -5.53 -3.33 4.37
N SER A 46 -4.46 -2.71 3.89
CA SER A 46 -3.59 -1.83 4.70
C SER A 46 -4.37 -0.66 5.29
N ALA A 47 -5.23 -0.01 4.51
CA ALA A 47 -6.04 1.12 4.96
C ALA A 47 -7.06 0.70 6.03
N VAL A 48 -7.73 -0.44 5.85
CA VAL A 48 -8.66 -0.99 6.85
C VAL A 48 -7.94 -1.29 8.16
N ALA A 49 -6.76 -1.92 8.09
CA ALA A 49 -5.93 -2.15 9.27
C ALA A 49 -5.49 -0.83 9.94
N ALA A 50 -5.19 0.21 9.15
CA ALA A 50 -4.83 1.54 9.66
C ALA A 50 -5.96 2.17 10.49
N LEU A 51 -7.20 2.03 10.02
CA LEU A 51 -8.38 2.49 10.75
C LEU A 51 -8.53 1.72 12.06
N GLY A 52 -8.31 0.40 12.05
CA GLY A 52 -8.29 -0.41 13.27
C GLY A 52 -7.26 0.07 14.29
N VAL A 53 -6.02 0.35 13.84
CA VAL A 53 -4.95 0.91 14.70
C VAL A 53 -5.32 2.29 15.24
N THR A 54 -5.96 3.12 14.42
CA THR A 54 -6.41 4.47 14.82
C THR A 54 -7.46 4.38 15.92
N VAL A 55 -8.48 3.53 15.75
CA VAL A 55 -9.52 3.30 16.75
C VAL A 55 -8.93 2.72 18.03
N ALA A 56 -8.06 1.72 17.94
CA ALA A 56 -7.38 1.14 19.10
C ALA A 56 -6.56 2.19 19.87
N THR A 57 -5.98 3.16 19.16
CA THR A 57 -5.23 4.26 19.78
C THR A 57 -6.11 5.15 20.65
N ALA A 58 -7.35 5.41 20.24
CA ALA A 58 -8.29 6.21 21.04
C ALA A 58 -8.55 5.58 22.41
N PHE A 59 -8.76 4.25 22.44
CA PHE A 59 -9.05 3.51 23.67
C PHE A 59 -7.82 3.36 24.58
N ALA A 60 -6.63 3.19 24.01
CA ALA A 60 -5.43 2.93 24.80
C ALA A 60 -4.68 4.19 25.25
N TRP A 61 -4.74 5.28 24.47
CA TRP A 61 -3.92 6.49 24.71
C TRP A 61 -4.67 7.81 24.51
N GLY A 62 -5.99 7.76 24.30
CA GLY A 62 -6.85 8.95 24.22
C GLY A 62 -6.91 9.62 22.85
N TRP A 63 -7.82 10.59 22.75
CA TRP A 63 -8.23 11.22 21.50
C TRP A 63 -7.12 12.02 20.82
N VAL A 64 -6.29 12.75 21.57
CA VAL A 64 -5.20 13.56 21.00
C VAL A 64 -4.16 12.67 20.29
N ASN A 65 -3.76 11.57 20.92
CA ASN A 65 -2.83 10.62 20.31
C ASN A 65 -3.45 9.93 19.09
N MET A 66 -4.74 9.61 19.15
CA MET A 66 -5.46 9.06 18.00
C MET A 66 -5.46 10.02 16.81
N LEU A 67 -5.63 11.33 17.01
CA LEU A 67 -5.57 12.32 15.92
C LEU A 67 -4.17 12.38 15.29
N HIS A 68 -3.10 12.29 16.07
CA HIS A 68 -1.74 12.24 15.54
C HIS A 68 -1.50 10.97 14.72
N VAL A 69 -1.96 9.81 15.23
CA VAL A 69 -1.87 8.54 14.50
C VAL A 69 -2.66 8.62 13.20
N LEU A 70 -3.90 9.12 13.24
CA LEU A 70 -4.73 9.29 12.05
C LEU A 70 -4.05 10.19 11.02
N GLY A 71 -3.55 11.36 11.43
CA GLY A 71 -2.81 12.27 10.57
C GLY A 71 -1.60 11.59 9.92
N GLY A 72 -0.81 10.84 10.70
CA GLY A 72 0.31 10.05 10.18
C GLY A 72 -0.12 8.97 9.18
N MET A 73 -1.22 8.26 9.45
CA MET A 73 -1.75 7.23 8.56
C MET A 73 -2.25 7.83 7.24
N ILE A 74 -2.89 8.99 7.27
CA ILE A 74 -3.33 9.71 6.06
C ILE A 74 -2.12 10.07 5.20
N VAL A 75 -1.10 10.68 5.80
CA VAL A 75 0.13 11.06 5.08
C VAL A 75 0.82 9.82 4.49
N TYR A 76 0.96 8.76 5.27
CA TYR A 76 1.58 7.51 4.82
C TYR A 76 0.85 6.89 3.61
N HIS A 77 -0.47 6.72 3.69
CA HIS A 77 -1.25 6.14 2.57
C HIS A 77 -1.32 7.09 1.38
N GLY A 78 -1.34 8.41 1.59
CA GLY A 78 -1.30 9.40 0.51
C GLY A 78 -0.01 9.30 -0.29
N ILE A 79 1.14 9.31 0.38
CA ILE A 79 2.46 9.13 -0.25
C ILE A 79 2.52 7.80 -1.02
N MET A 80 2.08 6.72 -0.37
CA MET A 80 2.09 5.39 -0.98
C MET A 80 1.19 5.30 -2.21
N GLY A 81 -0.02 5.87 -2.15
CA GLY A 81 -0.95 5.92 -3.28
C GLY A 81 -0.35 6.65 -4.48
N ILE A 82 0.37 7.76 -4.24
CA ILE A 82 1.09 8.48 -5.28
C ILE A 82 2.15 7.58 -5.94
N PHE A 83 2.99 6.91 -5.15
CA PHE A 83 4.01 6.00 -5.68
C PHE A 83 3.41 4.84 -6.48
N LEU A 84 2.29 4.30 -6.03
CA LEU A 84 1.58 3.21 -6.70
C LEU A 84 1.06 3.63 -8.07
N VAL A 85 0.43 4.80 -8.17
CA VAL A 85 -0.05 5.34 -9.45
C VAL A 85 1.11 5.58 -10.41
N HIS A 86 2.19 6.23 -9.95
CA HIS A 86 3.37 6.46 -10.77
C HIS A 86 4.01 5.16 -11.25
N GLY A 87 4.15 4.17 -10.37
CA GLY A 87 4.70 2.86 -10.71
C GLY A 87 3.86 2.16 -11.78
N LEU A 88 2.53 2.17 -11.65
CA LEU A 88 1.63 1.59 -12.66
C LEU A 88 1.72 2.32 -14.00
N GLN A 89 1.84 3.66 -13.99
CA GLN A 89 2.02 4.45 -15.21
C GLN A 89 3.34 4.12 -15.91
N GLU A 90 4.45 4.01 -15.18
CA GLU A 90 5.76 3.69 -15.75
C GLU A 90 5.78 2.29 -16.37
N VAL A 91 5.22 1.29 -15.68
CA VAL A 91 5.15 -0.08 -16.18
C VAL A 91 4.24 -0.15 -17.40
N SER A 92 3.09 0.53 -17.39
CA SER A 92 2.17 0.59 -18.54
C SER A 92 2.84 1.24 -19.76
N ALA A 93 3.57 2.34 -19.58
CA ALA A 93 4.30 3.00 -20.65
C ALA A 93 5.42 2.11 -21.23
N ARG A 94 6.09 1.32 -20.39
CA ARG A 94 7.12 0.36 -20.81
C ARG A 94 6.53 -0.77 -21.65
N VAL A 95 5.41 -1.35 -21.23
CA VAL A 95 4.72 -2.42 -21.98
C VAL A 95 4.19 -1.88 -23.32
N ALA A 96 3.63 -0.67 -23.35
CA ALA A 96 3.17 -0.04 -24.58
C ALA A 96 4.31 0.13 -25.61
N ARG A 97 5.49 0.58 -25.15
CA ARG A 97 6.69 0.69 -26.03
C ARG A 97 7.16 -0.66 -26.56
N GLN A 98 7.11 -1.73 -25.75
CA GLN A 98 7.49 -3.07 -26.18
C GLN A 98 6.56 -3.66 -27.25
N ASN A 99 5.27 -3.28 -27.24
CA ASN A 99 4.32 -3.72 -28.26
C ASN A 99 4.42 -2.97 -29.58
N MET A 100 5.11 -1.82 -29.61
CA MET A 100 5.32 -1.00 -30.81
C MET A 100 6.65 -1.30 -31.53
N ALA A 101 7.53 -2.08 -30.90
CA ALA A 101 8.84 -2.49 -31.42
C ALA A 101 8.78 -3.92 -31.97
#